data_AF-A0A452ZC08-F1
#
_entry.id   AF-A0A452ZC08-F1
#
_cell.length_a   1.000
_cell.length_b   1.000
_cell.length_c   1.000
_cell.angle_alpha   90.00
_cell.angle_beta   90.00
_cell.angle_gamma   90.00
#
_symmetry.space_group_name_H-M   'P 1'
#
loop_
_entity.id
_entity.type
_entity.pdbx_description
1 polymer ?
#
loop_
_entity_poly.entity_id
_entity_poly.type
_entity_poly.pdbx_seq_one_letter_code
_entity_poly.pdbx_strand_id
1 'polypeptide(L)'
;MSLKQHKKCGSFDLHDKFRRFDLYKPMNEMWKEYMRELTKSIPKKQLSENLLSADLHGALIIVAQCKAVSYEGVSGIMIRDTAETFGIISEDNRFRVVPKAGSVFVLQADCWKVTLIGDKLSPKEKLKESQRLQRAQSLIR
;
A
#
# COMPACT_ATOMS: atom_id res chain seq x y z
N MET A 1 -10.55 -13.52 -0.15
CA MET A 1 -10.02 -14.83 -0.63
C MET A 1 -8.65 -15.11 0.03
N SER A 2 -8.24 -16.37 0.13
CA SER A 2 -6.88 -16.73 0.58
C SER A 2 -5.84 -16.44 -0.52
N LEU A 3 -4.57 -16.28 -0.16
CA LEU A 3 -3.49 -16.08 -1.14
C LEU A 3 -3.40 -17.22 -2.17
N LYS A 4 -3.72 -18.45 -1.74
CA LYS A 4 -3.79 -19.63 -2.63
C LYS A 4 -4.91 -19.49 -3.66
N GLN A 5 -6.08 -19.00 -3.25
CA GLN A 5 -7.20 -18.75 -4.15
C GLN A 5 -6.89 -17.63 -5.14
N HIS A 6 -6.25 -16.55 -4.67
CA HIS A 6 -5.84 -15.45 -5.54
C HIS A 6 -4.84 -15.87 -6.63
N LYS A 7 -3.89 -16.76 -6.30
CA LYS A 7 -2.98 -17.38 -7.28
C LYS A 7 -3.73 -18.25 -8.28
N LYS A 8 -4.68 -19.09 -7.81
CA LYS A 8 -5.43 -20.00 -8.67
C LYS A 8 -6.28 -19.28 -9.73
N CYS A 9 -6.85 -18.12 -9.40
CA CYS A 9 -7.67 -17.36 -10.34
C CYS A 9 -6.90 -16.27 -11.11
N GLY A 10 -5.57 -16.22 -11.01
CA GLY A 10 -4.76 -15.22 -11.72
C GLY A 10 -5.02 -13.78 -11.27
N SER A 11 -5.70 -13.57 -10.14
CA SER A 11 -6.10 -12.22 -9.69
C SER A 11 -4.91 -11.32 -9.33
N PHE A 12 -3.71 -11.87 -9.21
CA PHE A 12 -2.47 -11.10 -9.03
C PHE A 12 -1.81 -10.73 -10.35
N ASP A 13 -2.26 -11.29 -11.47
CA ASP A 13 -1.75 -10.92 -12.78
C ASP A 13 -2.40 -9.63 -13.26
N LEU A 14 -1.59 -8.88 -13.99
CA LEU A 14 -2.03 -7.78 -14.80
C LEU A 14 -1.81 -8.18 -16.26
N HIS A 15 -2.80 -7.98 -17.13
CA HIS A 15 -2.65 -8.34 -18.54
C HIS A 15 -1.48 -7.54 -19.15
N ASP A 16 -0.69 -8.15 -20.04
CA ASP A 16 0.57 -7.56 -20.54
C ASP A 16 0.40 -6.16 -21.15
N LYS A 17 -0.70 -5.95 -21.87
CA LYS A 17 -1.12 -4.64 -22.40
C LYS A 17 -1.16 -3.51 -21.35
N PHE A 18 -1.36 -3.84 -20.08
CA PHE A 18 -1.43 -2.90 -18.96
C PHE A 18 -0.14 -2.88 -18.12
N ARG A 19 0.91 -3.65 -18.45
CA ARG A 19 2.15 -3.70 -17.66
C ARG A 19 3.13 -2.57 -17.98
N ARG A 20 2.74 -1.55 -18.74
CA ARG A 20 3.64 -0.45 -19.09
C ARG A 20 3.51 0.70 -18.08
N PHE A 21 4.60 1.04 -17.40
CA PHE A 21 4.66 2.10 -16.39
C PHE A 21 4.12 3.43 -16.90
N ASP A 22 4.50 3.80 -18.13
CA ASP A 22 4.11 5.07 -18.74
C ASP A 22 2.59 5.26 -18.89
N LEU A 23 1.82 4.16 -18.94
CA LEU A 23 0.35 4.24 -18.99
C LEU A 23 -0.24 4.88 -17.72
N TYR A 24 0.48 4.82 -16.61
CA TYR A 24 0.01 5.27 -15.30
C TYR A 24 0.59 6.62 -14.87
N LYS A 25 1.51 7.20 -15.66
CA LYS A 25 2.03 8.56 -15.41
C LYS A 25 0.91 9.61 -15.30
N PRO A 26 -0.10 9.65 -16.19
CA PRO A 26 -1.20 10.60 -16.05
C PRO A 26 -1.96 10.44 -14.73
N MET A 27 -2.13 9.19 -14.26
CA MET A 27 -2.77 8.91 -12.97
C MET A 27 -1.93 9.41 -11.79
N ASN A 28 -0.60 9.29 -11.87
CA ASN A 28 0.30 9.86 -10.87
C ASN A 28 0.23 11.40 -10.83
N GLU A 29 0.17 12.05 -11.99
CA GLU A 29 0.02 13.50 -12.04
C GLU A 29 -1.30 13.95 -11.40
N MET A 30 -2.43 13.34 -11.79
CA MET A 30 -3.73 13.62 -11.14
C MET A 30 -3.68 13.43 -9.62
N TRP A 31 -3.02 12.37 -9.15
CA TRP A 31 -2.89 12.10 -7.71
C TRP A 31 -2.03 13.15 -6.99
N LYS A 32 -0.97 13.66 -7.62
CA LYS A 32 -0.19 14.79 -7.04
C LYS A 32 -1.04 16.05 -6.90
N GLU A 33 -1.89 16.33 -7.88
CA GLU A 33 -2.81 17.47 -7.81
C GLU A 33 -3.81 17.32 -6.68
N TYR A 34 -4.44 16.16 -6.58
CA TYR A 34 -5.32 15.80 -5.46
C TYR A 34 -4.62 15.98 -4.11
N MET A 35 -3.39 15.48 -3.95
CA MET A 35 -2.62 15.63 -2.71
C MET A 35 -2.26 17.07 -2.40
N ARG A 36 -1.96 17.89 -3.41
CA ARG A 36 -1.69 19.32 -3.24
C ARG A 36 -2.93 20.07 -2.76
N GLU A 37 -4.12 19.70 -3.22
CA GLU A 37 -5.38 20.30 -2.76
C GLU A 37 -5.76 19.81 -1.35
N LEU A 38 -5.60 18.52 -1.09
CA LEU A 38 -5.84 17.90 0.21
C LEU A 38 -4.95 18.53 1.31
N THR A 39 -3.67 18.76 1.00
CA THR A 39 -2.72 19.35 1.95
C THR A 39 -2.88 20.86 2.16
N LYS A 40 -3.50 21.58 1.21
CA LYS A 40 -3.87 22.99 1.39
C LYS A 40 -5.08 23.16 2.31
N SER A 41 -6.03 22.23 2.24
CA SER A 41 -7.30 22.30 2.98
C SER A 41 -7.20 21.76 4.40
N ILE A 42 -6.27 20.84 4.69
CA ILE A 42 -6.20 20.14 5.98
C ILE A 42 -4.96 20.59 6.80
N PRO A 43 -5.14 20.98 8.07
CA PRO A 43 -4.02 21.24 8.97
C PRO A 43 -3.13 20.00 9.13
N LYS A 44 -1.80 20.16 9.13
CA LYS A 44 -0.81 19.06 9.22
C LYS A 44 -1.11 18.01 10.29
N LYS A 45 -1.68 18.41 11.43
CA LYS A 45 -2.02 17.50 12.55
C LYS A 45 -3.13 16.50 12.19
N GLN A 46 -4.08 16.88 11.33
CA GLN A 46 -5.19 16.02 10.88
C GLN A 46 -4.89 15.28 9.58
N LEU A 47 -3.79 15.62 8.90
CA LEU A 47 -3.42 15.02 7.63
C LEU A 47 -3.18 13.51 7.75
N SER A 48 -2.61 13.04 8.86
CA SER A 48 -2.34 11.62 9.06
C SER A 48 -3.61 10.76 9.11
N GLU A 49 -4.66 11.25 9.76
CA GLU A 49 -5.96 10.57 9.85
C GLU A 49 -6.68 10.61 8.50
N ASN A 50 -6.68 11.77 7.85
CA ASN A 50 -7.34 11.95 6.55
C ASN A 50 -6.66 11.14 5.44
N LEU A 51 -5.34 10.93 5.52
CA LEU A 51 -4.61 10.13 4.53
C LEU A 51 -4.93 8.64 4.62
N LEU A 52 -5.29 8.13 5.80
CA LEU A 52 -5.72 6.73 5.95
C LEU A 52 -7.04 6.46 5.23
N SER A 53 -7.88 7.48 5.06
CA SER A 53 -9.12 7.44 4.29
C SER A 53 -8.99 7.94 2.85
N ALA A 54 -7.85 8.51 2.49
CA ALA A 54 -7.63 9.09 1.16
C ALA A 54 -7.42 8.00 0.10
N ASP A 55 -7.69 8.36 -1.15
CA ASP A 55 -7.36 7.50 -2.28
C ASP A 55 -5.83 7.53 -2.52
N LEU A 56 -5.23 6.35 -2.57
CA LEU A 56 -3.79 6.15 -2.80
C LEU A 56 -3.49 5.66 -4.22
N HIS A 57 -4.49 5.44 -5.08
CA HIS A 57 -4.27 5.06 -6.46
C HIS A 57 -3.60 6.22 -7.21
N GLY A 58 -2.50 5.92 -7.90
CA GLY A 58 -1.63 6.92 -8.53
C GLY A 58 -0.46 7.36 -7.66
N ALA A 59 -0.45 7.05 -6.36
CA ALA A 59 0.66 7.41 -5.49
C ALA A 59 1.96 6.75 -5.92
N LEU A 60 3.05 7.53 -5.94
CA LEU A 60 4.39 6.97 -6.02
C LEU A 60 4.74 6.39 -4.64
N ILE A 61 4.97 5.08 -4.60
CA ILE A 61 5.23 4.35 -3.37
C ILE A 61 6.58 3.63 -3.43
N ILE A 62 7.26 3.58 -2.29
CA ILE A 62 8.50 2.84 -2.09
C ILE A 62 8.27 1.85 -0.95
N VAL A 63 8.65 0.59 -1.16
CA VAL A 63 8.68 -0.43 -0.11
C VAL A 63 9.97 -0.24 0.67
N ALA A 64 9.91 0.54 1.75
CA ALA A 64 11.07 0.85 2.57
C ALA A 64 11.61 -0.37 3.32
N GLN A 65 10.70 -1.24 3.79
CA GLN A 65 11.04 -2.51 4.45
C GLN A 65 9.97 -3.56 4.14
N CYS A 66 10.37 -4.82 4.02
CA CYS A 66 9.44 -5.94 3.89
C CYS A 66 10.02 -7.21 4.50
N LYS A 67 9.24 -7.96 5.28
CA LYS A 67 9.63 -9.30 5.76
C LYS A 67 10.05 -10.23 4.63
N ALA A 68 9.44 -10.09 3.45
CA ALA A 68 9.88 -10.75 2.24
C ALA A 68 10.86 -9.84 1.49
N VAL A 69 12.16 -10.06 1.74
CA VAL A 69 13.29 -9.23 1.26
C VAL A 69 13.25 -8.94 -0.24
N SER A 70 12.67 -9.83 -1.04
CA SER A 70 12.50 -9.64 -2.49
C SER A 70 11.66 -8.42 -2.90
N TYR A 71 10.88 -7.85 -1.97
CA TYR A 71 10.09 -6.64 -2.20
C TYR A 71 10.73 -5.37 -1.65
N GLU A 72 11.78 -5.46 -0.83
CA GLU A 72 12.43 -4.28 -0.28
C GLU A 72 13.06 -3.44 -1.40
N GLY A 73 12.89 -2.12 -1.33
CA GLY A 73 13.34 -1.18 -2.35
C GLY A 73 12.47 -1.13 -3.61
N VAL A 74 11.45 -2.00 -3.75
CA VAL A 74 10.50 -1.89 -4.87
C VAL A 74 9.84 -0.52 -4.83
N SER A 75 9.89 0.19 -5.96
CA SER A 75 9.25 1.49 -6.13
C SER A 75 8.39 1.49 -7.38
N GLY A 76 7.37 2.35 -7.38
CA GLY A 76 6.49 2.50 -8.54
C GLY A 76 5.17 3.16 -8.20
N ILE A 77 4.27 3.19 -9.19
CA ILE A 77 2.94 3.79 -9.03
C ILE A 77 1.99 2.73 -8.45
N MET A 78 1.25 3.08 -7.40
CA MET A 78 0.17 2.26 -6.86
C MET A 78 -1.01 2.24 -7.84
N ILE A 79 -1.37 1.06 -8.33
CA ILE A 79 -2.51 0.93 -9.28
C ILE A 79 -3.60 -0.01 -8.77
N ARG A 80 -3.38 -0.64 -7.61
CA ARG A 80 -4.37 -1.52 -6.99
C ARG A 80 -4.21 -1.54 -5.48
N ASP A 81 -5.23 -1.08 -4.77
CA ASP A 81 -5.36 -1.30 -3.33
C ASP A 81 -6.31 -2.46 -3.04
N THR A 82 -5.88 -3.40 -2.20
CA THR A 82 -6.73 -4.46 -1.66
C THR A 82 -6.57 -4.53 -0.14
N ALA A 83 -7.45 -5.27 0.54
CA ALA A 83 -7.36 -5.44 1.99
C ALA A 83 -5.98 -5.91 2.48
N GLU A 84 -5.26 -6.74 1.71
CA GLU A 84 -4.02 -7.38 2.18
C GLU A 84 -2.77 -7.00 1.39
N THR A 85 -2.93 -6.43 0.20
CA THR A 85 -1.80 -6.18 -0.70
C THR A 85 -1.97 -4.88 -1.46
N PHE A 86 -0.83 -4.34 -1.85
CA PHE A 86 -0.70 -3.26 -2.79
C PHE A 86 -0.19 -3.79 -4.14
N GLY A 87 -0.77 -3.33 -5.24
CA GLY A 87 -0.31 -3.60 -6.58
C GLY A 87 0.42 -2.40 -7.16
N ILE A 88 1.71 -2.57 -7.39
CA ILE A 88 2.64 -1.51 -7.79
C ILE A 88 3.14 -1.80 -9.20
N ILE A 89 3.07 -0.81 -10.09
CA ILE A 89 3.74 -0.87 -11.39
C ILE A 89 5.09 -0.13 -11.30
N SER A 90 6.17 -0.88 -11.49
CA SER A 90 7.54 -0.36 -11.43
C SER A 90 8.02 0.11 -12.82
N GLU A 91 9.05 0.95 -12.85
CA GLU A 91 9.63 1.49 -14.09
C GLU A 91 10.18 0.40 -15.03
N ASP A 92 10.53 -0.76 -14.48
CA ASP A 92 10.91 -1.97 -15.23
C ASP A 92 9.73 -2.65 -15.94
N ASN A 93 8.55 -2.01 -15.97
CA ASN A 93 7.31 -2.52 -16.55
C ASN A 93 6.83 -3.84 -15.90
N ARG A 94 7.15 -4.04 -14.61
CA ARG A 94 6.66 -5.19 -13.85
C ARG A 94 5.60 -4.78 -12.84
N PHE A 95 4.45 -5.43 -12.92
CA PHE A 95 3.43 -5.34 -11.90
C PHE A 95 3.79 -6.26 -10.72
N ARG A 96 3.86 -5.69 -9.52
CA ARG A 96 4.29 -6.36 -8.29
C ARG A 96 3.18 -6.24 -7.25
N VAL A 97 2.70 -7.38 -6.79
CA VAL A 97 1.76 -7.44 -5.67
C VAL A 97 2.55 -7.62 -4.38
N VAL A 98 2.58 -6.57 -3.56
CA VAL A 98 3.34 -6.50 -2.30
C VAL A 98 2.38 -6.64 -1.11
N PRO A 99 2.65 -7.56 -0.16
CA PRO A 99 1.81 -7.72 1.02
C PRO A 99 1.91 -6.49 1.93
N LYS A 100 0.79 -6.07 2.52
CA LYS A 100 0.75 -5.05 3.58
C LYS A 100 1.36 -5.60 4.88
N ALA A 101 1.01 -6.82 5.23
CA ALA A 101 1.55 -7.49 6.41
C ALA A 101 3.08 -7.65 6.32
N GLY A 102 3.79 -7.14 7.32
CA GLY A 102 5.23 -7.15 7.42
C GLY A 102 5.95 -6.13 6.55
N SER A 103 5.24 -5.13 6.00
CA SER A 103 5.82 -4.12 5.12
C SER A 103 5.68 -2.71 5.69
N VAL A 104 6.68 -1.88 5.39
CA VAL A 104 6.65 -0.42 5.60
C VAL A 104 6.75 0.24 4.25
N PHE A 105 5.82 1.15 3.98
CA PHE A 105 5.77 1.88 2.71
C PHE A 105 6.02 3.36 2.93
N VAL A 106 6.61 4.02 1.95
CA VAL A 106 6.76 5.46 1.90
C VAL A 106 6.05 5.97 0.65
N LEU A 107 5.05 6.83 0.85
CA LEU A 107 4.42 7.59 -0.22
C LEU A 107 5.14 8.92 -0.39
N GLN A 108 5.35 9.33 -1.63
CA GLN A 108 6.01 10.59 -1.96
C GLN A 108 5.13 11.43 -2.88
N ALA A 109 4.89 12.69 -2.49
CA ALA A 109 4.20 13.71 -3.28
C ALA A 109 4.87 15.06 -3.03
N ASP A 110 5.47 15.68 -4.05
CA ASP A 110 6.19 16.95 -3.93
C ASP A 110 7.20 16.97 -2.76
N CYS A 111 6.99 17.83 -1.77
CA CYS A 111 7.82 17.96 -0.56
C CYS A 111 7.37 17.03 0.58
N TRP A 112 6.33 16.22 0.37
CA TRP A 112 5.76 15.33 1.38
C TRP A 112 6.29 13.92 1.23
N LYS A 113 6.63 13.33 2.38
CA LYS A 113 6.87 11.91 2.54
C LYS A 113 6.02 11.40 3.69
N VAL A 114 5.21 10.38 3.42
CA VAL A 114 4.36 9.77 4.44
C VAL A 114 4.71 8.30 4.56
N THR A 115 4.95 7.85 5.80
CA THR A 115 5.25 6.46 6.08
C THR A 115 3.96 5.74 6.46
N LEU A 116 3.64 4.65 5.76
CA LEU A 116 2.52 3.77 6.08
C LEU A 116 3.04 2.47 6.68
N ILE A 117 2.48 2.11 7.84
CA ILE A 117 2.75 0.84 8.51
C ILE A 117 1.76 -0.20 7.99
N GLY A 118 2.23 -1.09 7.11
CA GLY A 118 1.37 -2.04 6.41
C GLY A 118 0.63 -3.02 7.34
N ASP A 119 1.22 -3.40 8.47
CA ASP A 119 0.55 -4.22 9.50
C ASP A 119 -0.74 -3.56 10.02
N LYS A 120 -0.76 -2.22 10.13
CA LYS A 120 -1.94 -1.46 10.56
C LYS A 120 -2.97 -1.27 9.44
N LEU A 121 -2.62 -1.61 8.20
CA LEU A 121 -3.51 -1.61 7.04
C LEU A 121 -4.07 -3.00 6.70
N SER A 122 -3.52 -4.08 7.29
CA SER A 122 -3.97 -5.47 7.08
C SER A 122 -5.05 -5.88 8.11
N PRO A 123 -6.28 -6.22 7.69
CA PRO A 123 -7.30 -6.77 8.57
C PRO A 123 -6.87 -8.07 9.26
N LYS A 124 -6.10 -8.91 8.57
CA LYS A 124 -5.57 -10.16 9.14
C LYS A 124 -4.60 -9.92 10.29
N GLU A 125 -3.69 -8.96 10.16
CA GLU A 125 -2.76 -8.66 11.25
C GLU A 125 -3.49 -8.03 12.45
N LYS A 126 -4.48 -7.17 12.22
CA LYS A 126 -5.37 -6.67 13.28
C LYS A 126 -6.06 -7.80 14.03
N LEU A 127 -6.61 -8.78 13.31
CA LEU A 127 -7.27 -9.94 13.94
C LEU A 127 -6.30 -10.77 14.79
N LYS A 128 -5.08 -11.02 14.29
CA LYS A 128 -4.04 -11.73 15.06
C LYS A 128 -3.61 -10.96 16.30
N GLU A 129 -3.48 -9.64 16.22
CA GLU A 129 -3.18 -8.76 17.35
C GLU A 129 -4.25 -8.90 18.43
N SER A 130 -5.54 -8.81 18.07
CA SER A 130 -6.66 -9.01 19.00
C SER A 130 -6.66 -10.39 19.67
N GLN A 131 -6.40 -11.46 18.92
CA GLN A 131 -6.33 -12.82 19.46
C GLN A 131 -5.15 -13.02 20.42
N ARG A 132 -4.00 -12.41 20.14
CA ARG A 132 -2.82 -12.45 21.03
C ARG A 132 -3.10 -11.73 22.35
N LEU A 133 -3.76 -10.57 22.29
CA LEU A 133 -4.15 -9.80 23.47
C LEU A 133 -5.12 -10.59 24.37
N GLN A 134 -6.14 -11.21 23.78
CA GLN A 134 -7.09 -12.06 24.51
C GLN A 134 -6.39 -13.24 25.21
N ARG A 135 -5.44 -13.90 24.52
CA ARG A 135 -4.66 -15.00 25.11
C ARG A 135 -3.77 -14.53 26.26
N ALA A 136 -3.07 -13.40 26.09
CA ALA A 136 -2.23 -12.85 27.15
C ALA A 136 -3.05 -12.50 28.40
N GLN A 137 -4.24 -11.91 28.22
CA GLN A 137 -5.16 -11.61 29.33
C GLN A 137 -5.69 -12.87 30.03
N SER A 138 -5.90 -13.97 29.30
CA SER A 138 -6.35 -15.24 29.87
C SER A 138 -5.29 -15.95 30.74
N LEU A 139 -4.00 -15.62 30.55
CA LEU A 139 -2.89 -16.22 31.32
C LEU A 139 -2.59 -15.48 32.63
N ILE A 140 -3.18 -14.31 32.83
CA ILE A 140 -3.01 -13.46 34.02
C ILE A 140 -4.15 -13.70 35.03
N ARG A 141 -5.18 -14.47 34.65
CA ARG A 141 -6.26 -14.94 35.53
C ARG A 141 -5.98 -16.36 36.01
#